data_AF-A0A959CDU4-F1
#
_entry.id   AF-A0A959CDU4-F1
#
_cell.length_a   1.000
_cell.length_b   1.000
_cell.length_c   1.000
_cell.angle_alpha   90.00
_cell.angle_beta   90.00
_cell.angle_gamma   90.00
#
_symmetry.space_group_name_H-M   'P 1'
#
loop_
_entity.id
_entity.type
_entity.pdbx_description
1 polymer ?
#
loop_
_entity_poly.entity_id
_entity_poly.type
_entity_poly.pdbx_seq_one_letter_code
_entity_poly.pdbx_strand_id
1 'polypeptide(L)'
;MVHFTRKRLANGLRVLVHEDRSTPLVAVNVTYYVGSRNEHPERTGFAHLFEHLMFAGSKNAPDFDDPLQRAGGENNAYTTNDYTTFYEILPAENLETALWLES
;
A
#
# COMPACT_ATOMS: atom_id res chain seq x y z
N MET A 1 1.49 20.08 15.06
CA MET A 1 0.49 19.00 15.12
C MET A 1 0.11 18.69 13.68
N VAL A 2 0.07 17.42 13.27
CA VAL A 2 -0.26 17.06 11.88
C VAL A 2 -1.78 17.06 11.70
N HIS A 3 -2.27 17.80 10.71
CA HIS A 3 -3.70 17.89 10.40
C HIS A 3 -4.10 16.81 9.40
N PHE A 4 -5.07 15.96 9.74
CA PHE A 4 -5.59 14.94 8.82
C PHE A 4 -7.10 14.78 8.96
N THR A 5 -7.75 14.31 7.89
CA THR A 5 -9.14 13.87 7.92
C THR A 5 -9.23 12.36 8.06
N ARG A 6 -10.30 11.87 8.67
CA ARG A 6 -10.55 10.44 8.85
C ARG A 6 -11.93 10.09 8.32
N LYS A 7 -12.02 9.04 7.51
CA LYS A 7 -13.27 8.47 7.01
C LYS A 7 -13.28 6.96 7.19
N ARG A 8 -14.46 6.39 7.45
CA ARG A 8 -14.68 4.95 7.36
C ARG A 8 -15.56 4.65 6.15
N LEU A 9 -15.11 3.77 5.28
CA LEU A 9 -15.87 3.33 4.11
C LEU A 9 -16.91 2.27 4.51
N ALA A 10 -17.85 1.99 3.61
CA ALA A 10 -18.92 1.02 3.85
C ALA A 10 -18.38 -0.41 4.07
N ASN A 11 -17.27 -0.77 3.42
CA ASN A 11 -16.55 -2.04 3.62
C ASN A 11 -15.74 -2.09 4.93
N GLY A 12 -15.73 -1.01 5.72
CA GLY A 12 -15.02 -0.93 6.99
C GLY A 12 -13.59 -0.41 6.93
N LEU A 13 -13.04 -0.17 5.73
CA LEU A 13 -11.72 0.43 5.55
C LEU A 13 -11.66 1.82 6.21
N ARG A 14 -10.58 2.08 6.95
CA ARG A 14 -10.31 3.39 7.56
C ARG A 14 -9.34 4.12 6.66
N VAL A 15 -9.76 5.29 6.19
CA VAL A 15 -8.97 6.15 5.32
C VAL A 15 -8.55 7.38 6.12
N LEU A 16 -7.25 7.68 6.09
CA LEU A 16 -6.67 8.88 6.65
C LEU A 16 -6.09 9.69 5.50
N VAL A 17 -6.38 10.98 5.45
CA VAL A 17 -5.84 11.88 4.42
C VAL A 17 -5.19 13.07 5.11
N HIS A 18 -3.90 13.24 4.88
CA HIS A 18 -3.13 14.43 5.25
C HIS A 18 -2.75 15.16 3.96
N GLU A 19 -3.25 16.38 3.78
CA GLU A 19 -2.89 17.22 2.64
C GLU A 19 -1.69 18.09 3.02
N ASP A 20 -0.59 17.94 2.30
CA ASP A 20 0.60 18.78 2.39
C ASP A 20 0.93 19.31 0.99
N ARG A 21 1.00 20.64 0.85
CA ARG A 21 1.32 21.33 -0.42
C ARG A 21 2.77 21.78 -0.50
N SER A 22 3.61 21.39 0.47
CA SER A 22 5.03 21.74 0.48
C SER A 22 5.87 20.94 -0.52
N THR A 23 5.34 19.82 -1.01
CA THR A 23 5.98 18.90 -1.96
C THR A 23 5.02 18.56 -3.11
N PRO A 24 5.54 18.32 -4.34
CA PRO A 24 4.73 17.81 -5.45
C PRO A 24 4.49 16.30 -5.38
N LEU A 25 5.01 15.59 -4.37
CA LEU A 25 4.86 14.15 -4.21
C LEU A 25 3.65 13.79 -3.34
N VAL A 26 3.09 12.60 -3.57
CA VAL A 26 2.10 11.97 -2.71
C VAL A 26 2.63 10.62 -2.24
N ALA A 27 2.25 10.22 -1.03
CA ALA A 27 2.49 8.88 -0.51
C ALA A 27 1.15 8.18 -0.28
N VAL A 28 0.98 6.98 -0.86
CA VAL A 28 -0.16 6.09 -0.61
C VAL A 28 0.34 4.96 0.28
N ASN A 29 -0.45 4.58 1.28
CA ASN A 29 -0.09 3.54 2.23
C ASN A 29 -1.31 2.66 2.51
N VAL A 30 -1.15 1.35 2.34
CA VAL A 30 -2.18 0.36 2.67
C VAL A 30 -1.62 -0.60 3.72
N THR A 31 -2.23 -0.59 4.91
CA THR A 31 -1.80 -1.43 6.03
C THR A 31 -2.88 -2.44 6.38
N TYR A 32 -2.49 -3.71 6.37
CA TYR A 32 -3.28 -4.84 6.85
C TYR A 32 -2.84 -5.19 8.27
N TYR A 33 -3.80 -5.28 9.20
CA TYR A 33 -3.53 -5.67 10.61
C TYR A 33 -3.41 -7.19 10.76
N VAL A 34 -2.53 -7.76 9.94
CA VAL A 34 -2.14 -9.16 9.91
C VAL A 34 -0.64 -9.17 9.64
N GLY A 35 0.12 -9.93 10.42
CA GLY A 35 1.56 -10.10 10.25
C GLY A 35 2.00 -11.53 10.55
N SER A 36 3.30 -11.75 10.77
CA SER A 36 3.85 -13.10 10.96
C SER A 36 3.27 -13.85 12.16
N ARG A 37 2.79 -13.16 13.21
CA ARG A 37 2.15 -13.84 14.36
C ARG A 37 0.84 -14.53 13.99
N ASN A 38 0.20 -14.11 12.89
CA ASN A 38 -1.06 -14.66 12.42
C ASN A 38 -0.86 -15.89 11.52
N GLU A 39 0.38 -16.28 11.23
CA GLU A 39 0.69 -17.43 10.39
C GLU A 39 0.29 -18.74 11.06
N HIS A 40 -0.02 -19.73 10.22
CA HIS A 40 -0.17 -21.10 10.71
C HIS A 40 1.21 -21.63 11.13
N PRO A 41 1.36 -22.30 12.28
CA PRO A 41 2.66 -22.78 12.77
C PRO A 41 3.41 -23.68 11.77
N GLU A 42 2.68 -24.46 10.98
CA GLU A 42 3.24 -25.32 9.91
C GLU A 42 3.53 -24.58 8.57
N ARG A 43 3.29 -23.27 8.50
CA ARG A 43 3.42 -22.45 7.28
C ARG A 43 4.01 -21.08 7.57
N THR A 44 5.17 -21.07 8.22
CA THR A 44 5.88 -19.84 8.58
C THR A 44 6.46 -19.12 7.37
N GLY A 45 6.52 -17.80 7.41
CA GLY A 45 7.03 -16.94 6.34
C GLY A 45 6.01 -16.63 5.25
N PHE A 46 4.77 -17.11 5.38
CA PHE A 46 3.71 -16.90 4.39
C PHE A 46 3.21 -15.46 4.35
N ALA A 47 3.16 -14.75 5.48
CA ALA A 47 2.77 -13.35 5.48
C ALA A 47 3.76 -12.52 4.65
N HIS A 48 5.06 -12.75 4.85
CA HIS A 48 6.11 -12.11 4.05
C HIS A 48 6.11 -12.62 2.60
N LEU A 49 5.89 -13.92 2.34
CA LEU A 49 5.76 -14.40 0.96
C LEU A 49 4.60 -13.73 0.22
N PHE A 50 3.44 -13.57 0.86
CA PHE A 50 2.28 -12.91 0.27
C PHE A 50 2.49 -11.41 0.06
N GLU A 51 3.28 -10.76 0.91
CA GLU A 51 3.78 -9.41 0.67
C GLU A 51 4.53 -9.33 -0.67
N HIS A 52 5.50 -10.22 -0.92
CA HIS A 52 6.22 -10.23 -2.20
C HIS A 52 5.31 -10.54 -3.39
N LEU A 53 4.37 -11.48 -3.24
CA LEU A 53 3.46 -11.86 -4.32
C LEU A 53 2.44 -10.77 -4.68
N MET A 54 2.23 -9.77 -3.83
CA MET A 54 1.38 -8.62 -4.15
C MET A 54 1.90 -7.87 -5.38
N PHE A 55 3.23 -7.68 -5.47
CA PHE A 55 3.89 -6.98 -6.57
C PHE A 55 3.88 -7.76 -7.90
N ALA A 56 3.55 -9.05 -7.87
CA ALA A 56 3.43 -9.86 -9.09
C ALA A 56 2.14 -9.58 -9.90
N GLY A 57 1.30 -8.65 -9.43
CA GLY A 57 0.11 -8.19 -10.12
C GLY A 57 -1.20 -8.76 -9.55
N SER A 58 -2.30 -8.13 -9.96
CA SER A 58 -3.66 -8.41 -9.56
C SER A 58 -4.56 -8.64 -10.77
N LYS A 59 -5.84 -8.93 -10.51
CA LYS A 59 -6.87 -8.99 -11.57
C LYS A 59 -7.02 -7.67 -12.32
N ASN A 60 -6.79 -6.54 -11.65
CA ASN A 60 -7.00 -5.20 -12.20
C ASN A 60 -5.71 -4.60 -12.79
N ALA A 61 -4.56 -4.98 -12.25
CA ALA A 61 -3.23 -4.52 -12.67
C ALA A 61 -2.28 -5.72 -12.79
N PRO A 62 -2.11 -6.33 -13.98
CA PRO A 62 -1.31 -7.56 -14.14
C PRO A 62 0.17 -7.42 -13.78
N ASP A 63 0.67 -6.19 -13.66
CA ASP A 63 2.03 -5.85 -13.25
C ASP A 63 1.95 -4.61 -12.36
N PHE A 64 2.64 -4.63 -11.22
CA PHE A 64 2.61 -3.52 -10.26
C PHE A 64 3.69 -2.48 -10.56
N ASP A 65 4.87 -2.92 -10.97
CA ASP A 65 6.08 -2.10 -10.99
C ASP A 65 6.21 -1.23 -12.26
N ASP A 66 5.95 -1.75 -13.45
CA ASP A 66 6.09 -1.00 -14.71
C ASP A 66 5.17 0.23 -14.75
N PRO A 67 3.86 0.14 -14.42
CA PRO A 67 3.00 1.32 -14.42
C PRO A 67 3.44 2.36 -13.40
N LEU A 68 3.89 1.93 -12.20
CA LEU A 68 4.34 2.84 -11.17
C LEU A 68 5.63 3.57 -11.57
N GLN A 69 6.63 2.83 -12.06
CA GLN A 69 7.89 3.41 -12.51
C GLN A 69 7.68 4.39 -13.67
N ARG A 70 6.79 4.06 -14.62
CA ARG A 70 6.42 4.95 -15.72
C ARG A 70 5.68 6.21 -15.25
N ALA A 71 4.96 6.12 -14.14
CA ALA A 71 4.37 7.27 -13.45
C ALA A 71 5.38 8.06 -12.60
N GLY A 72 6.66 7.68 -12.60
CA GLY A 72 7.73 8.33 -11.84
C GLY A 72 7.71 7.99 -10.34
N GLY A 73 7.09 6.88 -9.97
CA GLY A 73 6.98 6.43 -8.59
C GLY A 73 7.96 5.33 -8.20
N GLU A 74 8.06 5.13 -6.89
CA GLU A 74 8.74 4.00 -6.25
C GLU A 74 7.78 3.37 -5.22
N ASN A 75 7.97 2.08 -4.93
CA ASN A 75 7.22 1.38 -3.90
C ASN A 75 8.15 0.60 -2.95
N ASN A 76 7.59 0.18 -1.83
CA ASN A 76 8.14 -0.89 -1.02
C ASN A 76 7.05 -1.48 -0.12
N ALA A 77 7.39 -2.55 0.59
CA ALA A 77 6.55 -3.11 1.63
C ALA A 77 7.39 -3.63 2.80
N TYR A 78 6.70 -3.95 3.89
CA TYR A 78 7.29 -4.68 5.00
C TYR A 78 6.24 -5.41 5.84
N THR A 79 6.59 -6.61 6.28
CA THR A 79 5.82 -7.45 7.20
C THR A 79 6.46 -7.47 8.56
N THR A 80 5.67 -7.15 9.58
CA THR A 80 6.03 -7.28 10.99
C THR A 80 5.28 -8.46 11.61
N ASN A 81 5.42 -8.65 12.93
CA ASN A 81 4.60 -9.60 13.66
C ASN A 81 3.10 -9.23 13.68
N ASP A 82 2.78 -7.95 13.47
CA ASP A 82 1.47 -7.39 13.81
C ASP A 82 0.70 -6.87 12.59
N TYR A 83 1.43 -6.47 11.56
CA TYR A 83 0.87 -5.87 10.36
C TYR A 83 1.83 -6.00 9.18
N THR A 84 1.27 -5.95 7.98
CA THR A 84 1.96 -5.81 6.70
C THR A 84 1.51 -4.49 6.06
N THR A 85 2.46 -3.70 5.60
CA THR A 85 2.21 -2.41 4.96
C THR A 85 2.85 -2.37 3.58
N PHE A 86 2.10 -1.84 2.62
CA PHE A 86 2.56 -1.48 1.28
C PHE A 86 2.50 0.03 1.15
N TYR A 87 3.46 0.62 0.43
CA TYR A 87 3.44 2.05 0.15
C TYR A 87 4.07 2.39 -1.19
N GLU A 88 3.53 3.45 -1.80
CA GLU A 88 4.00 4.05 -3.04
C GLU A 88 4.27 5.53 -2.79
N ILE A 89 5.34 6.05 -3.40
CA ILE A 89 5.65 7.47 -3.45
C ILE A 89 5.80 7.86 -4.91
N LEU A 90 5.03 8.85 -5.35
CA LEU A 90 4.96 9.27 -6.76
C LEU A 90 4.54 10.74 -6.89
N PRO A 91 4.71 11.38 -8.06
CA PRO A 91 4.14 12.70 -8.32
C PRO A 91 2.63 12.74 -8.05
N ALA A 92 2.16 13.76 -7.34
CA ALA A 92 0.78 13.88 -6.88
C ALA A 92 -0.25 13.91 -8.04
N GLU A 93 0.16 14.40 -9.21
CA GLU A 93 -0.62 14.36 -10.45
C GLU A 93 -0.94 12.94 -10.93
N ASN A 94 -0.15 11.95 -10.51
CA ASN A 94 -0.29 10.54 -10.88
C ASN A 94 -0.91 9.69 -9.75
N LEU A 95 -1.50 10.30 -8.71
CA LEU A 95 -2.12 9.60 -7.57
C LEU A 95 -3.04 8.44 -7.98
N GLU A 96 -3.84 8.63 -9.03
CA GLU A 96 -4.76 7.61 -9.53
C GLU A 96 -4.05 6.30 -9.94
N THR A 97 -2.80 6.37 -10.40
CA THR A 97 -2.00 5.16 -10.70
C THR A 97 -1.77 4.33 -9.45
N ALA A 98 -1.33 4.94 -8.34
CA ALA A 98 -1.12 4.22 -7.08
C ALA A 98 -2.43 3.64 -6.53
N LEU A 99 -3.54 4.38 -6.60
CA LEU A 99 -4.85 3.90 -6.15
C LEU A 99 -5.39 2.74 -7.00
N TRP A 100 -5.12 2.74 -8.31
CA TRP A 100 -5.50 1.64 -9.20
C TRP A 100 -4.68 0.37 -8.93
N LEU A 101 -3.38 0.51 -8.68
CA LEU A 101 -2.51 -0.62 -8.36
C LEU A 101 -2.95 -1.35 -7.07
N GLU A 102 -3.51 -0.61 -6.11
CA GLU A 102 -4.06 -1.10 -4.84
C GLU A 102 -5.54 -1.58 -4.90
N SER A 103 -6.14 -1.69 -6.10
CA SER A 103 -7.58 -1.96 -6.28
C SER A 103 -8.00 -3.40 -6.58
#